data_AF-A0A947K1V4-F1
#
_entry.id   AF-A0A947K1V4-F1
#
_cell.length_a   1.000
_cell.length_b   1.000
_cell.length_c   1.000
_cell.angle_alpha   90.00
_cell.angle_beta   90.00
_cell.angle_gamma   90.00
#
_symmetry.space_group_name_H-M   'P 1'
#
loop_
_entity.id
_entity.type
_entity.pdbx_description
1 polymer ?
#
loop_
_entity_poly.entity_id
_entity_poly.type
_entity_poly.pdbx_seq_one_letter_code
_entity_poly.pdbx_strand_id
1 'polypeptide(L)' 'MATAGLLKKSEKLSYVRRAIQKVDALKILLMVLWESKSLDNKKYIALSEKIDEVGRMLGGWNGQLSKQNSPLKPGEK' A
#
# COMPACT_ATOMS: atom_id res chain seq x y z
N MET A 1 31.76 10.52 -8.69
CA MET A 1 30.38 10.90 -8.36
C MET A 1 29.70 9.69 -7.74
N ALA A 2 29.35 9.75 -6.45
CA ALA A 2 28.90 8.59 -5.69
C ALA A 2 27.37 8.41 -5.82
N THR A 3 26.94 7.42 -6.61
CA THR A 3 25.54 6.96 -6.70
C THR A 3 25.35 5.70 -5.86
N ALA A 4 25.59 5.76 -4.55
CA ALA A 4 25.45 4.59 -3.66
C ALA A 4 24.24 4.65 -2.70
N GLY A 5 23.49 5.75 -2.68
CA GLY A 5 22.36 5.94 -1.75
C GLY A 5 20.95 5.75 -2.33
N LEU A 6 20.80 5.73 -3.67
CA LEU A 6 19.49 5.79 -4.32
C LEU A 6 18.86 4.41 -4.61
N LEU A 7 19.70 3.37 -4.73
CA LEU A 7 19.27 2.01 -5.09
C LEU A 7 18.37 1.35 -4.02
N LYS A 8 18.66 1.54 -2.72
CA LYS A 8 17.87 0.92 -1.63
C LYS A 8 16.49 1.57 -1.39
N LYS A 9 16.23 2.77 -1.89
CA LYS A 9 14.99 3.54 -1.61
C LYS A 9 13.93 3.37 -2.69
N SER A 10 14.33 3.25 -3.96
CA SER A 10 13.40 3.01 -5.07
C SER A 10 12.71 1.65 -4.97
N GLU A 11 13.46 0.60 -4.55
CA GLU A 11 12.90 -0.74 -4.36
C GLU A 11 11.77 -0.74 -3.34
N LYS A 12 11.91 -0.03 -2.22
CA LYS A 12 10.86 0.02 -1.17
C LYS A 12 9.55 0.58 -1.71
N LEU A 13 9.60 1.59 -2.58
CA LEU A 13 8.41 2.13 -3.25
C LEU A 13 7.79 1.10 -4.21
N SER A 14 8.61 0.38 -4.97
CA SER A 14 8.13 -0.71 -5.84
C SER A 14 7.49 -1.84 -5.06
N TYR A 15 8.03 -2.20 -3.89
CA TYR A 15 7.46 -3.21 -3.00
C TYR A 15 6.11 -2.77 -2.41
N VAL A 16 6.00 -1.52 -1.94
CA VAL A 16 4.72 -0.97 -1.43
C VAL A 16 3.68 -0.92 -2.54
N ARG A 17 4.06 -0.46 -3.74
CA ARG A 17 3.16 -0.44 -4.90
C ARG A 17 2.68 -1.85 -5.29
N ARG A 18 3.58 -2.84 -5.22
CA ARG A 18 3.24 -4.25 -5.48
C ARG A 18 2.36 -4.85 -4.38
N ALA A 19 2.54 -4.43 -3.13
CA ALA A 19 1.66 -4.82 -2.04
C ALA A 19 0.26 -4.22 -2.22
N ILE A 20 0.14 -2.95 -2.64
CA ILE A 20 -1.15 -2.31 -2.96
C ILE A 20 -1.86 -3.11 -4.06
N GLN A 21 -1.18 -3.43 -5.16
CA GLN A 21 -1.77 -4.25 -6.23
C GLN A 21 -2.27 -5.62 -5.74
N LYS A 22 -1.56 -6.27 -4.81
CA LYS A 22 -2.01 -7.54 -4.21
C LYS A 22 -3.26 -7.34 -3.34
N VAL A 23 -3.33 -6.24 -2.60
CA VAL A 23 -4.48 -5.89 -1.75
C VAL A 23 -5.71 -5.57 -2.61
N ASP A 24 -5.54 -4.83 -3.70
CA ASP A 24 -6.61 -4.60 -4.68
C ASP A 24 -7.13 -5.91 -5.29
N ALA A 25 -6.23 -6.80 -5.71
CA ALA A 25 -6.61 -8.11 -6.22
C ALA A 25 -7.35 -8.96 -5.16
N LEU A 26 -6.92 -8.92 -3.90
CA LEU A 26 -7.61 -9.57 -2.79
C LEU A 26 -9.01 -8.99 -2.59
N LYS A 27 -9.20 -7.67 -2.69
CA LYS A 27 -10.49 -7.01 -2.56
C LYS A 27 -11.45 -7.46 -3.66
N ILE A 28 -10.97 -7.57 -4.91
CA ILE A 28 -11.74 -8.09 -6.06
C ILE A 28 -12.10 -9.56 -5.85
N LEU A 29 -11.14 -10.41 -5.46
CA LEU A 29 -11.41 -11.83 -5.16
C LEU A 29 -12.44 -11.98 -4.03
N LEU A 30 -12.38 -11.13 -3.00
CA LEU A 30 -13.35 -11.11 -1.91
C LEU A 30 -14.75 -10.75 -2.42
N MET A 31 -14.85 -9.75 -3.29
CA MET A 31 -16.09 -9.30 -3.92
C MET A 31 -16.71 -10.40 -4.79
N VAL A 32 -15.89 -11.10 -5.58
CA VAL A 32 -16.33 -12.25 -6.40
C VAL A 32 -16.81 -13.41 -5.52
N LEU A 33 -16.12 -13.72 -4.41
CA LEU A 33 -16.56 -14.76 -3.47
C LEU A 33 -17.89 -14.42 -2.80
N TRP A 34 -18.08 -13.15 -2.48
CA TRP A 34 -19.33 -12.63 -1.92
C TRP A 34 -20.47 -12.69 -2.94
N GLU A 35 -20.22 -12.29 -4.18
CA GLU A 35 -21.19 -12.33 -5.28
C GLU A 35 -21.60 -13.77 -5.64
N SER A 36 -20.65 -14.71 -5.55
CA SER A 36 -20.91 -16.15 -5.68
C SER A 36 -21.74 -16.74 -4.52
N LYS A 37 -22.16 -15.92 -3.53
CA LYS A 37 -22.83 -16.34 -2.28
C LYS A 37 -22.07 -17.40 -1.47
N SER A 38 -20.80 -17.60 -1.76
CA SER A 38 -19.97 -18.63 -1.10
C SER A 38 -19.45 -18.15 0.26
N LEU A 39 -19.49 -16.83 0.49
CA LEU A 39 -18.93 -16.20 1.67
C LEU A 39 -20.01 -15.40 2.44
N ASP A 40 -20.20 -15.75 3.71
CA ASP A 40 -21.18 -15.11 4.58
C ASP A 40 -20.84 -13.62 4.80
N ASN A 41 -21.86 -12.75 4.80
CA ASN A 41 -21.70 -11.31 4.97
C ASN A 41 -20.86 -10.95 6.20
N LYS A 42 -21.00 -11.68 7.31
CA LYS A 42 -20.21 -11.41 8.53
C LYS A 42 -18.72 -11.64 8.30
N LYS A 43 -18.36 -12.67 7.54
CA LYS A 43 -16.96 -12.97 7.18
C LYS A 43 -16.43 -11.94 6.18
N TYR A 44 -17.25 -11.55 5.21
CA TYR A 44 -16.89 -10.54 4.21
C TYR A 44 -16.56 -9.21 4.87
N ILE A 45 -17.39 -8.73 5.80
CA ILE A 45 -17.19 -7.47 6.51
C ILE A 45 -15.87 -7.50 7.30
N ALA A 46 -15.62 -8.57 8.06
CA ALA A 46 -14.39 -8.71 8.85
C ALA A 46 -13.11 -8.76 7.99
N LEU A 47 -13.17 -9.40 6.81
CA LEU A 47 -12.07 -9.41 5.84
C LEU A 47 -11.91 -8.07 5.14
N SER A 48 -13.02 -7.42 4.77
CA SER A 48 -13.02 -6.11 4.12
C SER A 48 -12.42 -5.03 5.02
N GLU A 49 -12.75 -5.00 6.31
CA GLU A 49 -12.15 -4.06 7.28
C GLU A 49 -10.63 -4.24 7.35
N LYS A 50 -10.15 -5.49 7.46
CA LYS A 50 -8.70 -5.76 7.46
C LYS A 50 -8.02 -5.34 6.16
N ILE A 51 -8.64 -5.63 5.01
CA ILE A 51 -8.11 -5.25 3.70
C ILE A 51 -8.07 -3.72 3.56
N ASP A 52 -9.07 -3.01 4.07
CA ASP A 52 -9.13 -1.56 4.05
C ASP A 52 -8.08 -0.91 4.96
N GLU A 53 -7.90 -1.42 6.18
CA GLU A 53 -6.80 -1.00 7.07
C GLU A 53 -5.43 -1.19 6.41
N VAL A 54 -5.18 -2.36 5.80
CA VAL A 54 -3.93 -2.63 5.10
C VAL A 54 -3.75 -1.69 3.92
N GLY A 55 -4.80 -1.44 3.13
CA GLY A 55 -4.78 -0.48 2.02
C GLY A 55 -4.46 0.95 2.50
N ARG A 56 -5.04 1.38 3.62
CA ARG A 56 -4.81 2.69 4.23
C ARG A 56 -3.37 2.82 4.77
N MET A 57 -2.85 1.78 5.40
CA MET A 57 -1.44 1.72 5.84
C MET A 57 -0.49 1.77 4.65
N LEU A 58 -0.72 0.98 3.60
CA LEU A 58 0.11 0.97 2.40
C LEU A 58 0.04 2.29 1.63
N GLY A 59 -1.15 2.90 1.53
CA GLY A 59 -1.33 4.23 0.94
C GLY A 59 -0.61 5.32 1.74
N GLY A 60 -0.69 5.26 3.07
CA GLY A 60 0.05 6.14 3.98
C GLY A 60 1.56 5.98 3.83
N TRP A 61 2.06 4.74 3.74
CA TRP A 61 3.47 4.44 3.50
C TRP A 61 3.93 4.91 2.13
N ASN A 62 3.12 4.73 1.08
CA ASN A 62 3.41 5.25 -0.25
C ASN A 62 3.53 6.78 -0.23
N GLY A 63 2.60 7.48 0.45
CA GLY A 63 2.65 8.93 0.63
C GLY A 63 3.87 9.38 1.45
N GLN A 64 4.19 8.68 2.54
CA GLN A 64 5.33 8.99 3.41
C GLN A 64 6.67 8.74 2.70
N LEU A 65 6.81 7.65 1.96
CA LEU A 65 7.98 7.33 1.14
C LEU A 65 8.16 8.34 0.01
N SER A 66 7.06 8.81 -0.60
CA SER A 66 7.10 9.88 -1.59
C SER A 66 7.50 11.22 -0.97
N LYS A 67 7.06 11.55 0.25
CA LYS A 67 7.44 12.77 0.98
C LYS A 67 8.88 12.76 1.48
N GLN A 68 9.41 11.60 1.87
CA GLN A 68 10.84 11.45 2.24
C GLN A 68 11.80 11.64 1.04
N ASN A 69 11.29 11.69 -0.19
CA ASN A 69 12.04 12.04 -1.39
C ASN A 69 12.14 13.55 -1.64
N SER A 70 11.47 14.39 -0.84
CA SER A 70 11.77 15.82 -0.84
C SER A 70 13.08 16.03 -0.07
N PRO A 71 14.12 16.63 -0.68
CA PRO A 71 15.25 17.09 0.11
C PRO A 71 14.69 18.10 1.09
N LEU A 72 15.01 17.92 2.37
CA LEU A 72 14.88 18.97 3.38
C LEU A 72 15.41 20.26 2.76
N LYS A 73 14.55 21.28 2.57
CA LYS A 73 15.03 22.66 2.43
C LYS A 73 15.90 22.90 3.68
N PRO A 74 17.23 23.05 3.56
CA PRO A 74 18.03 23.52 4.67
C PRO A 74 17.53 24.93 5.00
N GLY A 75 17.43 25.24 6.28
CA GLY A 75 16.80 26.46 6.75
C GLY A 75 17.26 27.71 6.03
N GLU A 76 16.29 28.58 5.73
CA GLU A 76 16.55 29.99 5.54
C GLU A 76 16.20 30.65 6.87
N LYS A 77 17.26 31.20 7.48
CA LYS A 77 17.23 32.08 8.64
C LYS A 77 16.70 33.45 8.22
#